data_AF-A0A0M1JG00-F1
#
_entry.id   AF-A0A0M1JG00-F1
#
_cell.length_a   1.000
_cell.length_b   1.000
_cell.length_c   1.000
_cell.angle_alpha   90.00
_cell.angle_beta   90.00
_cell.angle_gamma   90.00
#
_symmetry.space_group_name_H-M   'P 1'
#
loop_
_entity.id
_entity.type
_entity.pdbx_description
1 polymer ?
#
loop_
_entity_poly.entity_id
_entity_poly.type
_entity_poly.pdbx_seq_one_letter_code
_entity_poly.pdbx_strand_id
1 'polypeptide(L)'
;MNITNSIVTLLSVFAPLFSKPVWELAQTLITGAMLCQGLHTVAAILRKMGLQYEKTFCKYHRVLNRDKWSGLKGAKILLGMLVYLAVNLGIPIMIIVDETIERRKGAKIKAKG
;
A
#
# COMPACT_ATOMS: atom_id res chain seq x y z
N MET A 1 17.78 -0.70 -8.95
CA MET A 1 17.68 -0.19 -7.57
C MET A 1 17.25 -1.36 -6.69
N ASN A 2 18.17 -1.93 -5.90
CA ASN A 2 17.90 -3.16 -5.14
C ASN A 2 17.23 -2.82 -3.81
N ILE A 3 15.91 -3.01 -3.75
CA ILE A 3 15.22 -3.21 -2.48
C ILE A 3 15.81 -4.47 -1.85
N THR A 4 16.19 -4.42 -0.57
CA THR A 4 16.75 -5.58 0.14
C THR A 4 15.77 -6.77 0.08
N ASN A 5 16.28 -8.00 -0.11
CA ASN A 5 15.46 -9.21 -0.17
C ASN A 5 14.49 -9.33 1.02
N SER A 6 14.87 -8.87 2.21
CA SER A 6 14.01 -8.86 3.40
C SER A 6 12.72 -8.04 3.20
N ILE A 7 12.79 -6.89 2.53
CA ILE A 7 11.62 -6.06 2.24
C ILE A 7 10.74 -6.74 1.17
N VAL A 8 11.36 -7.35 0.15
CA VAL A 8 10.62 -8.10 -0.89
C VAL A 8 9.86 -9.27 -0.26
N THR A 9 10.50 -10.03 0.63
CA THR A 9 9.87 -11.12 1.39
C THR A 9 8.74 -10.59 2.25
N LEU A 10 8.94 -9.48 2.96
CA LEU A 10 7.89 -8.85 3.77
C LEU A 10 6.71 -8.38 2.92
N LEU A 11 6.93 -7.89 1.71
CA LEU A 11 5.84 -7.47 0.83
C LEU A 11 5.10 -8.68 0.21
N SER A 12 5.76 -9.82 0.04
CA SER A 12 5.19 -11.01 -0.60
C SER A 12 3.95 -11.57 0.11
N VAL A 13 3.80 -11.36 1.42
CA VAL A 13 2.61 -11.77 2.18
C VAL A 13 1.34 -11.05 1.72
N PHE A 14 1.47 -9.91 1.05
CA PHE A 14 0.35 -9.19 0.46
C PHE A 14 0.02 -9.64 -0.97
N ALA A 15 0.84 -10.46 -1.62
CA ALA A 15 0.62 -10.92 -2.99
C ALA A 15 -0.76 -11.56 -3.21
N PRO A 16 -1.33 -12.38 -2.29
CA PRO A 16 -2.67 -12.96 -2.46
C PRO A 16 -3.82 -11.95 -2.52
N LEU A 17 -3.59 -10.68 -2.18
CA LEU A 17 -4.60 -9.62 -2.32
C LEU A 17 -4.87 -9.24 -3.77
N PHE A 18 -3.89 -9.49 -4.65
CA PHE A 18 -3.88 -8.98 -6.01
C PHE A 18 -3.91 -10.13 -7.01
N SER A 19 -4.51 -9.89 -8.17
CA SER A 19 -4.22 -10.73 -9.33
C SER A 19 -2.76 -10.53 -9.77
N LYS A 20 -2.16 -11.52 -10.43
CA LYS A 20 -0.78 -11.46 -10.92
C LYS A 20 -0.41 -10.14 -11.65
N PRO A 21 -1.17 -9.67 -12.67
CA PRO A 21 -0.80 -8.42 -13.35
C PRO A 21 -0.96 -7.17 -12.47
N VAL A 22 -1.88 -7.19 -11.51
CA VAL A 22 -2.05 -6.07 -10.57
C VAL A 22 -0.93 -6.07 -9.54
N TRP A 23 -0.43 -7.25 -9.15
CA TRP A 23 0.67 -7.38 -8.21
C TRP A 23 1.96 -6.72 -8.71
N GLU A 24 2.32 -6.93 -9.98
CA GLU A 24 3.51 -6.31 -10.59
C GLU A 24 3.44 -4.77 -10.56
N LEU A 25 2.26 -4.21 -10.84
CA LEU A 25 2.02 -2.76 -10.76
C LEU A 25 2.04 -2.28 -9.30
N ALA A 26 1.44 -3.03 -8.39
CA ALA A 26 1.41 -2.72 -6.97
C ALA A 26 2.82 -2.71 -6.36
N GLN A 27 3.69 -3.65 -6.73
CA GLN A 27 5.09 -3.67 -6.31
C GLN A 27 5.82 -2.39 -6.72
N THR A 28 5.60 -1.93 -7.95
CA THR A 28 6.18 -0.66 -8.44
C THR A 28 5.67 0.54 -7.63
N LEU A 29 4.35 0.58 -7.37
CA LEU A 29 3.73 1.64 -6.57
C LEU A 29 4.23 1.67 -5.13
N ILE A 30 4.31 0.50 -4.48
CA ILE A 30 4.80 0.37 -3.09
C ILE A 30 6.26 0.78 -3.01
N THR A 31 7.08 0.30 -3.94
CA THR A 31 8.50 0.65 -4.01
C THR A 31 8.67 2.15 -4.16
N GLY A 32 8.03 2.76 -5.16
CA GLY A 32 8.16 4.19 -5.38
C GLY A 32 7.59 5.01 -4.21
N ALA A 33 6.53 4.53 -3.55
CA ALA A 33 5.99 5.17 -2.36
C ALA A 33 6.99 5.16 -1.20
N MET A 34 7.75 4.07 -0.97
CA MET A 34 8.82 4.02 0.05
C MET A 34 9.98 4.98 -0.26
N LEU A 35 10.22 5.27 -1.54
CA LEU A 35 11.32 6.11 -2.00
C LEU A 35 10.96 7.59 -2.15
N CYS A 36 9.67 7.90 -2.23
CA CYS A 36 9.17 9.27 -2.23
C CYS A 36 9.40 9.91 -0.86
N GLN A 37 10.02 11.10 -0.86
CA GLN A 37 9.99 12.01 0.28
C GLN A 37 8.97 13.11 -0.06
N GLY A 38 7.89 13.24 0.73
CA GLY A 38 6.84 14.23 0.52
C GLY A 38 5.56 13.65 -0.09
N LEU A 39 5.18 14.06 -1.30
CA LEU A 39 3.91 13.65 -1.90
C LEU A 39 3.98 12.22 -2.45
N HIS A 40 3.04 11.37 -2.03
CA HIS A 40 2.88 9.99 -2.51
C HIS A 40 1.83 9.89 -3.62
N THR A 41 1.76 10.89 -4.51
CA THR A 41 0.86 10.79 -5.67
C THR A 41 1.40 9.73 -6.64
N VAL A 42 0.50 9.07 -7.38
CA VAL A 42 0.90 8.08 -8.41
C VAL A 42 1.91 8.68 -9.39
N ALA A 43 1.76 9.94 -9.78
CA ALA A 43 2.71 10.63 -10.65
C ALA A 43 4.09 10.84 -9.99
N ALA A 44 4.12 11.24 -8.71
CA ALA A 44 5.39 11.41 -7.98
C ALA A 44 6.12 10.08 -7.80
N ILE A 45 5.38 9.03 -7.45
CA ILE A 45 5.87 7.65 -7.34
C ILE A 45 6.48 7.20 -8.67
N LEU A 46 5.75 7.35 -9.77
CA LEU A 46 6.24 6.93 -11.08
C LEU A 46 7.44 7.74 -11.55
N ARG A 47 7.50 9.04 -11.24
CA ARG A 47 8.69 9.85 -11.47
C ARG A 47 9.90 9.34 -10.69
N LYS A 48 9.73 9.00 -9.41
CA LYS A 48 10.79 8.40 -8.58
C LYS A 48 11.24 7.04 -9.09
N MET A 49 10.35 6.28 -9.70
CA MET A 49 10.64 4.99 -10.34
C MET A 49 11.21 5.12 -11.77
N GLY A 50 11.43 6.33 -12.29
CA GLY A 50 11.92 6.56 -13.66
C GLY A 50 10.89 6.30 -14.76
N LEU A 51 9.60 6.20 -14.40
CA LEU A 51 8.47 5.85 -15.27
C LEU A 51 7.61 7.06 -15.67
N GLN A 52 8.15 8.27 -15.58
CA GLN A 52 7.42 9.52 -15.89
C GLN A 52 6.93 9.62 -17.35
N TYR A 53 7.53 8.86 -18.27
CA TYR A 53 7.17 8.84 -19.71
C TYR A 53 6.52 7.52 -20.15
N GLU A 54 6.09 6.69 -19.21
CA GLU A 54 5.39 5.44 -19.53
C GLU A 54 4.08 5.72 -20.29
N LYS A 55 3.99 5.20 -21.53
CA LYS A 55 2.83 5.40 -22.42
C LYS A 55 1.53 4.89 -21.81
N THR A 56 1.62 3.86 -20.97
CA THR A 56 0.48 3.23 -20.31
C THR A 56 0.28 3.68 -18.86
N PHE A 57 0.63 4.93 -18.53
CA PHE A 57 0.57 5.53 -17.19
C PHE A 57 -0.75 5.27 -16.43
N CYS A 58 -1.89 5.28 -17.12
CA CYS A 58 -3.21 5.03 -16.51
C CYS A 58 -3.33 3.67 -15.81
N LYS A 59 -2.52 2.66 -16.17
CA LYS A 59 -2.56 1.33 -15.53
C LYS A 59 -2.26 1.41 -14.03
N TYR A 60 -1.37 2.31 -13.61
CA TYR A 60 -1.04 2.50 -12.21
C TYR A 60 -2.15 3.18 -11.41
N HIS A 61 -2.88 4.11 -12.02
CA HIS A 61 -4.08 4.70 -11.40
C HIS A 61 -5.21 3.68 -11.24
N ARG A 62 -5.32 2.72 -12.17
CA ARG A 62 -6.34 1.66 -12.11
C ARG A 62 -6.15 0.75 -10.90
N VAL A 63 -4.91 0.54 -10.44
CA VAL A 63 -4.64 -0.23 -9.22
C VAL A 63 -5.46 0.32 -8.05
N LEU A 64 -5.51 1.64 -7.86
CA LEU A 64 -6.20 2.25 -6.71
C LEU A 64 -7.70 2.53 -6.93
N ASN A 65 -8.13 2.65 -8.19
CA ASN A 65 -9.48 3.14 -8.52
C ASN A 65 -10.39 2.11 -9.20
N ARG A 66 -9.86 0.99 -9.72
CA ARG A 66 -10.63 0.04 -10.53
C ARG A 66 -10.32 -1.42 -10.26
N ASP A 67 -9.06 -1.77 -10.05
CA ASP A 67 -8.65 -3.16 -9.95
C ASP A 67 -9.15 -3.78 -8.64
N LYS A 68 -9.51 -5.07 -8.70
CA LYS A 68 -10.14 -5.76 -7.57
C LYS A 68 -9.09 -6.22 -6.56
N TRP A 69 -9.03 -5.53 -5.43
CA TRP A 69 -8.36 -5.95 -4.20
C TRP A 69 -9.06 -5.28 -3.00
N SER A 70 -8.72 -5.65 -1.77
CA SER A 70 -9.40 -5.14 -0.57
C SER A 70 -8.40 -4.60 0.45
N GLY A 71 -8.50 -3.30 0.75
CA GLY A 71 -7.74 -2.68 1.83
C GLY A 71 -8.02 -3.30 3.19
N LEU A 72 -9.28 -3.71 3.46
CA LEU A 72 -9.62 -4.42 4.69
C LEU A 72 -8.94 -5.78 4.80
N LYS A 73 -8.88 -6.56 3.70
CA LYS A 73 -8.11 -7.82 3.69
C LYS A 73 -6.62 -7.56 3.91
N GLY A 74 -6.07 -6.50 3.32
CA GLY A 74 -4.68 -6.10 3.56
C GLY A 74 -4.42 -5.72 5.02
N ALA A 75 -5.32 -4.96 5.64
CA ALA A 75 -5.24 -4.62 7.06
C ALA A 75 -5.29 -5.88 7.96
N LYS A 76 -6.11 -6.88 7.60
CA LYS A 76 -6.13 -8.17 8.31
C LYS A 76 -4.80 -8.92 8.21
N ILE A 77 -4.18 -8.96 7.03
CA ILE A 77 -2.86 -9.58 6.85
C ILE A 77 -1.83 -8.86 7.72
N LEU A 78 -1.78 -7.53 7.67
CA LEU A 78 -0.86 -6.72 8.47
C LEU A 78 -1.06 -6.94 9.97
N LEU A 79 -2.30 -6.90 10.44
CA LEU A 79 -2.62 -7.15 11.86
C LEU A 79 -2.17 -8.55 12.28
N GLY A 80 -2.42 -9.58 11.46
CA GLY A 80 -1.95 -10.95 11.72
C GLY A 80 -0.42 -11.04 11.86
N MET A 81 0.33 -10.31 11.03
CA MET A 81 1.78 -10.25 11.12
C MET A 81 2.26 -9.55 12.40
N LEU A 82 1.60 -8.47 12.81
CA LEU A 82 1.92 -7.76 14.05
C LEU A 82 1.64 -8.63 15.29
N VAL A 83 0.51 -9.33 15.30
CA VAL A 83 0.16 -10.27 16.37
C VAL A 83 1.19 -11.41 16.44
N TYR A 84 1.52 -12.01 15.30
CA TYR A 84 2.53 -13.06 15.23
C TYR A 84 3.88 -12.57 15.77
N LEU A 85 4.33 -11.38 15.38
CA LEU A 85 5.58 -10.80 15.84
C LEU A 85 5.57 -10.58 17.37
N ALA A 86 4.50 -9.99 17.90
CA ALA A 86 4.38 -9.70 19.33
C ALA A 86 4.40 -10.99 20.17
N VAL A 87 3.64 -12.02 19.76
CA VAL A 87 3.59 -13.32 20.45
C VAL A 87 4.97 -13.99 20.46
N ASN A 88 5.67 -14.02 19.32
CA ASN A 88 7.00 -14.65 19.23
C ASN A 88 8.07 -13.91 20.05
N LEU A 89 7.93 -12.60 20.21
CA LEU A 89 8.83 -11.79 21.03
C LEU A 89 8.44 -11.79 22.52
N GLY A 90 7.34 -12.46 22.91
CA GLY A 90 6.82 -12.46 24.28
C GLY A 90 6.30 -11.08 24.73
N ILE A 91 5.96 -10.20 23.79
CA ILE A 91 5.51 -8.84 24.07
C ILE A 91 3.99 -8.84 24.20
N PRO A 92 3.43 -8.28 25.29
CA PRO A 92 1.98 -8.16 25.43
C PRO A 92 1.40 -7.23 24.36
N ILE A 93 0.27 -7.63 23.78
CA ILE A 93 -0.44 -6.81 22.79
C ILE A 93 -1.38 -5.86 23.52
N MET A 94 -1.05 -4.57 23.52
CA MET A 94 -1.94 -3.52 24.01
C MET A 94 -2.76 -2.95 22.84
N ILE A 95 -4.08 -3.10 22.91
CA ILE A 95 -4.99 -2.52 21.91
C ILE A 95 -5.45 -1.16 22.43
N ILE A 96 -4.87 -0.10 21.86
CA ILE A 96 -5.30 1.29 22.13
C ILE A 96 -6.29 1.68 21.03
N VAL A 97 -7.46 2.16 21.43
CA VAL A 97 -8.48 2.65 20.50
C VAL A 97 -8.47 4.17 20.56
N ASP A 98 -8.26 4.78 19.41
CA ASP A 98 -8.35 6.23 19.23
C ASP A 98 -9.23 6.54 18.01
N GLU A 99 -9.97 7.65 18.07
CA GLU A 99 -10.79 8.11 16.96
C GLU A 99 -9.98 9.05 16.07
N THR A 100 -9.53 8.55 14.92
CA THR A 100 -8.94 9.40 13.89
C THR A 100 -9.99 9.75 12.83
N ILE A 101 -10.35 11.02 12.73
CA ILE A 101 -11.17 11.53 11.63
C ILE A 101 -10.27 11.77 10.41
N GLU A 102 -10.36 10.90 9.42
CA GLU A 102 -9.77 11.16 8.11
C GLU A 102 -10.52 12.30 7.40
N ARG A 103 -9.96 13.51 7.44
CA ARG A 103 -10.51 14.66 6.73
C ARG A 103 -10.29 14.50 5.23
N ARG A 104 -11.38 14.37 4.49
CA ARG A 104 -11.34 14.24 3.03
C ARG A 104 -12.30 15.26 2.39
N LYS A 105 -11.91 15.84 1.25
CA LYS A 105 -12.73 16.75 0.44
C LYS A 105 -12.79 16.27 -1.00
N GLY A 106 -13.94 16.42 -1.66
CA GLY A 106 -14.10 16.08 -3.07
C GLY A 106 -15.54 15.74 -3.46
N ALA A 107 -15.84 15.78 -4.75
CA ALA A 107 -17.20 15.57 -5.27
C ALA A 107 -17.79 14.19 -4.93
N LYS A 108 -16.94 13.18 -4.71
CA LYS A 108 -17.35 11.81 -4.36
C LYS A 108 -17.56 11.59 -2.85
N ILE A 109 -17.39 12.62 -2.02
CA ILE A 109 -17.44 12.53 -0.57
C ILE A 109 -18.80 13.03 -0.10
N LYS A 110 -19.68 12.09 0.23
CA LYS A 110 -21.05 12.38 0.65
C LYS A 110 -21.11 12.83 2.11
N ALA A 111 -20.41 12.11 2.99
CA ALA A 111 -20.28 12.49 4.39
C ALA A 111 -19.08 13.44 4.52
N LYS A 112 -19.37 14.73 4.70
CA LYS A 112 -18.38 15.72 5.13
C LYS A 112 -18.37 15.69 6.66
N GLY A 113 -17.36 15.03 7.23
CA GLY A 113 -16.96 15.20 8.62
C GLY A 113 -16.07 16.42 8.77
#